data_AF-A0A0L8HPE5-F1
#
_entry.id   AF-A0A0L8HPE5-F1
#
_cell.length_a   1.000
_cell.length_b   1.000
_cell.length_c   1.000
_cell.angle_alpha   90.00
_cell.angle_beta   90.00
_cell.angle_gamma   90.00
#
_symmetry.space_group_name_H-M   'P 1'
#
loop_
_entity.id
_entity.type
_entity.pdbx_description
1 polymer ?
#
loop_
_entity_poly.entity_id
_entity_poly.type
_entity_poly.pdbx_seq_one_letter_code
_entity_poly.pdbx_strand_id
1 'polypeptide(L)'
;SLLHRLNLKVGAIIMLLRNLFIAQGLCNGTRLEVIQLHEHNIKTSIISGSHYHTRVITPRIKLTPSDANFRSASDPVSRSSVLFYDNQ
;
A
#
# COMPACT_ATOMS: atom_id res chain seq x y z
N SER A 1 -0.37 -2.11 -20.65
CA SER A 1 -0.44 -1.05 -19.63
C SER A 1 0.97 -0.57 -19.37
N LEU A 2 1.21 0.74 -19.35
CA LEU A 2 2.54 1.30 -19.09
C LEU A 2 3.00 0.91 -17.68
N LEU A 3 4.29 0.62 -17.53
CA LEU A 3 4.88 0.31 -16.23
C LEU A 3 4.76 1.53 -15.32
N HIS A 4 3.78 1.56 -14.43
CA HIS A 4 3.64 2.62 -13.45
C HIS A 4 4.64 2.42 -12.32
N ARG A 5 5.56 3.36 -12.15
CA ARG A 5 6.52 3.39 -11.04
C ARG A 5 6.09 4.42 -10.01
N LEU A 6 5.95 3.97 -8.77
CA LEU A 6 5.72 4.84 -7.61
C LEU A 6 7.07 5.12 -6.93
N ASN A 7 7.45 6.39 -6.86
CA ASN A 7 8.62 6.84 -6.11
C ASN A 7 8.15 7.47 -4.80
N LEU A 8 8.64 6.97 -3.68
CA LEU A 8 8.31 7.47 -2.35
C LEU A 8 9.48 8.24 -1.75
N LYS A 9 9.19 9.19 -0.87
CA LYS A 9 10.15 9.91 -0.03
C LYS A 9 9.75 9.81 1.45
N VAL A 10 10.72 9.98 2.34
CA VAL A 10 10.44 10.15 3.77
C VAL A 10 9.62 11.43 3.98
N GLY A 11 8.64 11.38 4.89
CA GLY A 11 7.67 12.44 5.16
C GLY A 11 6.47 12.46 4.20
N ALA A 12 6.44 11.62 3.16
CA ALA A 12 5.28 11.56 2.27
C ALA A 12 4.06 10.96 2.99
N ILE A 13 2.89 11.57 2.79
CA ILE A 13 1.61 10.99 3.20
C ILE A 13 1.08 10.08 2.11
N ILE A 14 0.63 8.91 2.53
CA ILE A 14 0.29 7.80 1.67
C ILE A 14 -1.03 7.18 2.19
N MET A 15 -2.08 7.01 1.36
CA MET A 15 -3.34 6.24 1.65
C MET A 15 -3.51 4.75 1.17
N LEU A 16 -3.72 3.79 2.07
CA LEU A 16 -3.82 2.37 1.70
C LEU A 16 -4.98 2.15 0.72
N LEU A 17 -4.78 1.35 -0.35
CA LEU A 17 -5.83 1.10 -1.35
C LEU A 17 -6.55 -0.25 -1.18
N ARG A 18 -6.05 -1.10 -0.27
CA ARG A 18 -6.61 -2.41 0.04
C ARG A 18 -6.42 -2.71 1.52
N ASN A 19 -7.24 -3.63 2.03
CA ASN A 19 -7.14 -4.09 3.40
C ASN A 19 -5.90 -4.99 3.57
N LEU A 20 -5.03 -4.65 4.51
CA LEU A 20 -3.88 -5.46 4.90
C LEU A 20 -4.13 -6.11 6.26
N PHE A 21 -4.58 -5.31 7.24
CA PHE A 21 -4.91 -5.79 8.58
C PHE A 21 -5.92 -4.85 9.24
N ILE A 22 -7.21 -5.13 9.01
CA ILE A 22 -8.31 -4.27 9.44
C ILE A 22 -8.31 -4.07 10.96
N ALA A 23 -8.06 -5.12 11.74
CA ALA A 23 -8.06 -5.06 13.20
C ALA A 23 -6.94 -4.18 13.79
N GLN A 24 -5.92 -3.84 12.99
CA GLN A 24 -4.84 -2.91 13.38
C GLN A 24 -4.94 -1.55 12.66
N GLY A 25 -6.08 -1.26 12.05
CA GLY A 25 -6.29 0.00 11.33
C GLY A 25 -5.54 0.09 10.00
N LEU A 26 -5.12 -1.03 9.42
CA LEU A 26 -4.49 -1.08 8.09
C LEU A 26 -5.52 -1.49 7.03
N CYS A 27 -6.52 -0.63 6.85
CA CYS A 27 -7.60 -0.83 5.89
C CYS A 27 -7.53 0.17 4.73
N ASN A 28 -8.30 -0.08 3.66
CA ASN A 28 -8.45 0.86 2.56
C ASN A 28 -8.85 2.26 3.08
N GLY A 29 -8.21 3.31 2.58
CA GLY A 29 -8.40 4.68 3.05
C GLY A 29 -7.48 5.12 4.20
N THR A 30 -6.77 4.19 4.86
CA THR A 30 -5.86 4.55 5.96
C THR A 30 -4.70 5.38 5.46
N ARG A 31 -4.54 6.59 6.01
CA ARG A 31 -3.40 7.46 5.70
C ARG A 31 -2.24 7.17 6.65
N LEU A 32 -1.05 7.02 6.07
CA LEU A 32 0.21 6.78 6.75
C LEU A 32 1.21 7.86 6.34
N GLU A 33 2.14 8.19 7.22
CA GLU A 33 3.35 8.97 6.91
C GLU A 33 4.53 8.03 6.74
N VAL A 34 5.33 8.23 5.68
CA VAL A 34 6.58 7.48 5.48
C VAL A 34 7.65 7.96 6.47
N ILE A 35 8.06 7.11 7.40
CA ILE A 35 9.13 7.40 8.36
C ILE A 35 10.49 7.00 7.80
N GLN A 36 10.56 5.84 7.13
CA GLN A 36 11.82 5.30 6.63
C GLN A 36 11.60 4.41 5.41
N LEU A 37 12.52 4.49 4.45
CA LEU A 37 12.55 3.64 3.27
C LEU A 37 13.73 2.69 3.37
N HIS A 38 13.44 1.39 3.25
CA HIS A 38 14.43 0.34 3.10
C HIS A 38 14.33 -0.25 1.70
N GLU A 39 15.30 -1.09 1.33
CA GLU A 39 15.35 -1.72 0.01
C GLU A 39 14.06 -2.50 -0.30
N HIS A 40 13.56 -3.24 0.69
CA HIS A 40 12.42 -4.16 0.54
C HIS A 40 11.20 -3.84 1.42
N ASN A 41 11.27 -2.81 2.26
CA ASN A 41 10.17 -2.46 3.15
C ASN A 41 10.12 -0.95 3.42
N ILE A 42 8.98 -0.51 3.92
CA ILE A 42 8.68 0.88 4.24
C ILE A 42 8.20 0.90 5.68
N LYS A 43 8.82 1.74 6.49
CA LYS A 43 8.33 2.05 7.84
C LYS A 43 7.42 3.25 7.75
N THR A 44 6.24 3.13 8.32
CA THR A 44 5.20 4.15 8.27
C THR A 44 4.55 4.37 9.62
N SER A 45 3.82 5.47 9.79
CA SER A 45 2.95 5.71 10.96
C SER A 45 1.56 6.15 10.55
N ILE A 46 0.54 5.63 11.23
CA ILE A 46 -0.86 6.01 11.01
C ILE A 46 -1.08 7.46 11.49
N ILE A 47 -1.60 8.32 10.62
CA ILE A 47 -1.75 9.76 10.91
C ILE A 47 -3.15 10.17 11.36
N SER A 48 -4.09 9.24 11.49
CA SER A 48 -5.46 9.53 11.93
C SER A 48 -6.20 8.30 12.47
N GLY A 49 -7.29 8.52 13.22
CA GLY A 49 -8.19 7.46 13.68
C GLY A 49 -7.74 6.79 14.97
N SER A 50 -8.39 5.68 15.33
CA SER A 50 -8.18 4.97 16.60
C SER A 50 -6.78 4.37 16.77
N HIS A 51 -6.04 4.18 15.66
CA HIS A 51 -4.69 3.64 15.66
C HIS A 51 -3.62 4.71 15.43
N TYR A 52 -3.93 5.99 15.68
CA TYR A 52 -3.00 7.10 15.51
C TYR A 52 -1.64 6.82 16.16
N HIS A 53 -0.56 7.25 15.47
CA HIS A 53 0.84 7.03 15.87
C HIS A 53 1.33 5.58 15.85
N THR A 54 0.48 4.59 15.53
CA THR A 54 0.93 3.20 15.39
C THR A 54 1.95 3.10 14.26
N ARG A 55 3.11 2.49 14.54
CA ARG A 55 4.18 2.28 13.56
C ARG A 55 4.03 0.91 12.91
N VAL A 56 4.12 0.89 11.58
CA VAL A 56 3.94 -0.33 10.79
C VAL A 56 5.07 -0.44 9.78
N ILE A 57 5.61 -1.65 9.66
CA ILE A 57 6.54 -2.02 8.60
C ILE A 57 5.76 -2.78 7.54
N THR A 58 5.73 -2.25 6.34
CA THR A 58 5.05 -2.86 5.20
C THR A 58 6.08 -3.23 4.13
N PRO A 59 6.05 -4.45 3.57
CA PRO A 59 6.90 -4.78 2.42
C PRO A 59 6.69 -3.79 1.27
N ARG A 60 7.74 -3.51 0.49
CA ARG A 60 7.60 -2.81 -0.79
C ARG A 60 6.87 -3.73 -1.74
N ILE A 61 5.62 -3.37 -2.02
CA ILE A 61 4.76 -4.19 -2.84
C ILE A 61 4.89 -3.72 -4.30
N LYS A 62 4.98 -4.64 -5.28
CA LYS A 62 5.01 -4.33 -6.71
C LYS A 62 3.58 -4.31 -7.28
N LEU A 63 3.22 -3.24 -8.00
CA LEU A 63 1.93 -3.15 -8.68
C LEU A 63 2.02 -4.00 -9.93
N THR A 64 1.31 -5.12 -9.95
CA THR A 64 1.02 -5.82 -11.20
C THR A 64 -0.28 -5.23 -11.75
N PRO A 65 -0.33 -4.80 -13.02
CA PRO A 65 -1.59 -4.45 -13.65
C PRO A 65 -2.56 -5.62 -13.52
N SER A 66 -3.79 -5.36 -13.07
CA SER A 66 -4.84 -6.37 -13.16
C SER A 66 -5.23 -6.44 -14.63
N ASP A 67 -4.86 -7.52 -15.33
CA ASP A 67 -5.29 -7.73 -16.70
C ASP A 67 -6.83 -7.71 -16.75
N ALA A 68 -7.40 -6.71 -17.43
CA ALA A 68 -8.85 -6.57 -17.62
C ALA A 68 -9.41 -7.62 -18.61
N ASN A 69 -8.61 -8.60 -19.03
CA ASN A 69 -9.02 -9.71 -19.89
C ASN A 69 -8.91 -11.04 -19.14
N PHE A 70 -9.66 -11.19 -18.05
CA PHE A 70 -9.84 -12.49 -17.40
C PHE A 70 -10.91 -13.30 -18.16
N ARG A 71 -10.48 -14.05 -19.18
CA ARG A 71 -11.18 -15.29 -19.58
C ARG A 71 -10.21 -16.43 -19.42
N SER A 72 -10.31 -17.11 -18.28
CA SER A 72 -10.15 -18.56 -18.07
C SER A 72 -9.86 -18.80 -16.59
N ALA A 73 -10.71 -19.59 -15.97
CA ALA A 73 -10.58 -20.04 -14.59
C ALA A 73 -9.23 -20.76 -14.35
N SER A 74 -8.58 -20.47 -13.21
CA SER A 74 -7.64 -21.34 -12.46
C SER A 74 -6.49 -20.63 -11.71
N ASP A 75 -6.59 -19.34 -11.38
CA ASP A 75 -5.56 -18.71 -10.52
C ASP A 75 -6.02 -18.60 -9.05
N PRO A 76 -5.46 -19.38 -8.09
CA PRO A 76 -5.90 -19.38 -6.70
C PRO A 76 -5.15 -18.36 -5.82
N VAL A 77 -4.53 -17.33 -6.41
CA VAL A 77 -3.98 -16.22 -5.61
C VAL A 77 -4.37 -14.91 -6.24
N SER A 78 -5.41 -14.30 -5.67
CA SER A 78 -5.63 -12.85 -5.80
C SER A 78 -4.44 -12.15 -5.13
N ARG A 79 -3.32 -12.00 -5.86
CA ARG A 79 -2.14 -11.23 -5.43
C ARG A 79 -2.50 -9.75 -5.49
N SER A 80 -3.25 -9.37 -4.47
CA SER A 80 -3.74 -8.02 -4.25
C SER A 80 -2.63 -7.21 -3.61
N SER A 81 -1.95 -6.41 -4.42
CA SER A 81 -0.74 -5.73 -3.99
C SER A 81 -0.76 -4.23 -4.35
N VAL A 82 -0.36 -3.40 -3.38
CA VAL A 82 0.13 -1.99 -3.37
C VAL A 82 -0.84 -0.79 -3.21
N LEU A 83 -0.22 0.25 -2.65
CA LEU A 83 -0.66 1.48 -2.01
C LEU A 83 0.04 2.64 -2.80
N PHE A 84 -0.58 3.67 -3.38
CA PHE A 84 -1.02 4.95 -2.79
C PHE A 84 -1.29 5.99 -3.91
N TYR A 85 -2.15 7.01 -3.68
CA TYR A 85 -2.22 8.26 -4.48
C TYR A 85 -1.28 9.33 -3.88
N ASP A 86 -0.53 10.05 -4.74
CA ASP A 86 0.19 11.29 -4.44
C ASP A 86 -0.82 12.44 -4.42
N ASN A 87 -0.97 13.13 -3.29
CA ASN A 87 -1.71 14.38 -3.25
C ASN A 87 -0.67 15.50 -3.27
N GLN A 88 -0.32 15.94 -4.49
CA GLN A 88 0.23 17.28 -4.72
C GLN A 88 -0.61 18.32 -3.96
#